data_AF-A0A4Y1ZHL0-F1
#
_entry.id   AF-A0A4Y1ZHL0-F1
#
_cell.length_a   1.000
_cell.length_b   1.000
_cell.length_c   1.000
_cell.angle_alpha   90.00
_cell.angle_beta   90.00
_cell.angle_gamma   90.00
#
_symmetry.space_group_name_H-M   'P 1'
#
loop_
_entity.id
_entity.type
_entity.pdbx_description
1 polymer ?
#
loop_
_entity_poly.entity_id
_entity_poly.type
_entity_poly.pdbx_seq_one_letter_code
_entity_poly.pdbx_strand_id
1 'polypeptide(L)'
;MSLTFSAVSENESFARVTVAAFVAQLDPTLDELTEIKTVISEAVTNCIIHGYGNSGVGDVTIKAVLEDGNVTVSVHDDGVGINDVEKAKQPLYTTKPELERSGMGFTIMENFMDHVTVETEEGKGTTIIMTKEIAQNRAVCK
;
A
#
# COMPACT_ATOMS: atom_id res chain seq x y z
N MET A 1 -11.99 -6.50 5.40
CA MET A 1 -12.46 -6.07 4.06
C MET A 1 -11.58 -6.72 2.98
N SER A 2 -12.15 -7.04 1.82
CA SER A 2 -11.39 -7.39 0.59
C SER A 2 -11.93 -6.57 -0.57
N LEU A 3 -11.04 -6.03 -1.40
CA LEU A 3 -11.36 -5.22 -2.56
C LEU A 3 -10.46 -5.63 -3.74
N THR A 4 -11.03 -5.86 -4.90
CA THR A 4 -10.28 -6.17 -6.14
C THR A 4 -10.76 -5.24 -7.25
N PHE A 5 -9.83 -4.66 -8.00
CA PHE A 5 -10.13 -3.73 -9.10
C PHE A 5 -9.04 -3.78 -10.18
N SER A 6 -9.39 -3.38 -11.40
CA SER A 6 -8.46 -3.38 -12.52
C SER A 6 -7.30 -2.39 -12.31
N ALA A 7 -6.11 -2.79 -12.74
CA ALA A 7 -4.85 -2.05 -12.59
C ALA A 7 -4.75 -0.84 -13.53
N VAL A 8 -5.59 0.18 -13.28
CA VAL A 8 -5.62 1.46 -13.98
C VAL A 8 -5.56 2.63 -12.99
N SER A 9 -4.91 3.71 -13.39
CA SER A 9 -4.62 4.87 -12.51
C SER A 9 -5.84 5.53 -11.87
N GLU A 10 -6.98 5.48 -12.57
CA GLU A 10 -8.27 6.02 -12.13
C GLU A 10 -8.71 5.38 -10.81
N ASN A 11 -8.36 4.11 -10.60
CA ASN A 11 -8.73 3.35 -9.41
C ASN A 11 -7.83 3.62 -8.20
N GLU A 12 -6.70 4.34 -8.35
CA GLU A 12 -5.87 4.71 -7.19
C GLU A 12 -6.67 5.55 -6.19
N SER A 13 -7.42 6.54 -6.68
CA SER A 13 -8.24 7.40 -5.84
C SER A 13 -9.35 6.63 -5.11
N PHE A 14 -9.97 5.69 -5.82
CA PHE A 14 -10.98 4.78 -5.30
C PHE A 14 -10.41 3.90 -4.18
N ALA A 15 -9.26 3.26 -4.41
CA ALA A 15 -8.58 2.42 -3.42
C ALA A 15 -8.28 3.19 -2.12
N ARG A 16 -7.70 4.40 -2.22
CA ARG A 16 -7.41 5.24 -1.05
C ARG A 16 -8.66 5.56 -0.24
N VAL A 17 -9.73 5.97 -0.91
CA VAL A 17 -10.98 6.37 -0.24
C VAL A 17 -11.66 5.16 0.41
N THR A 18 -11.70 4.02 -0.27
CA THR A 18 -12.32 2.80 0.28
C THR A 18 -11.58 2.27 1.51
N VAL A 19 -10.24 2.20 1.46
CA VAL A 19 -9.45 1.77 2.62
C VAL A 19 -9.58 2.78 3.76
N ALA A 20 -9.50 4.08 3.49
CA ALA A 20 -9.68 5.10 4.51
C ALA A 20 -11.06 5.02 5.18
N ALA A 21 -12.14 4.81 4.41
CA ALA A 21 -13.48 4.64 4.95
C ALA A 21 -13.59 3.39 5.84
N PHE A 22 -12.90 2.31 5.49
CA PHE A 22 -12.84 1.11 6.34
C PHE A 22 -12.05 1.35 7.63
N VAL A 23 -10.90 2.03 7.56
CA VAL A 23 -10.06 2.31 8.75
C VAL A 23 -10.69 3.35 9.69
N ALA A 24 -11.57 4.22 9.19
CA ALA A 24 -12.27 5.22 9.99
C ALA A 24 -13.06 4.61 11.18
N GLN A 25 -13.39 3.31 11.14
CA GLN A 25 -14.01 2.59 12.26
C GLN A 25 -13.13 2.51 13.52
N LEU A 26 -11.82 2.78 13.41
CA LEU A 26 -10.90 2.84 14.56
C LEU A 26 -10.76 4.25 15.15
N ASP A 27 -11.54 5.23 14.66
CA ASP A 27 -11.45 6.64 15.03
C ASP A 27 -10.01 7.25 14.94
N PRO A 28 -9.31 7.07 13.80
CA PRO A 28 -7.97 7.62 13.63
C PRO A 28 -7.96 9.16 13.60
N THR A 29 -6.82 9.75 13.91
CA THR A 29 -6.54 11.15 13.63
C THR A 29 -6.52 11.42 12.11
N LEU A 30 -6.67 12.69 11.73
CA LEU A 30 -6.59 13.09 10.32
C LEU A 30 -5.21 12.81 9.71
N ASP A 31 -4.16 12.91 10.52
CA ASP A 31 -2.79 12.65 10.08
C ASP A 31 -2.61 11.15 9.82
N GLU A 32 -3.00 10.28 10.75
CA GLU A 32 -2.95 8.82 10.55
C GLU A 32 -3.75 8.39 9.30
N LEU A 33 -4.95 8.97 9.10
CA LEU A 33 -5.76 8.68 7.93
C LEU A 33 -5.10 9.15 6.62
N THR A 34 -4.40 10.29 6.66
CA THR A 34 -3.65 10.83 5.51
C THR A 34 -2.44 9.96 5.18
N GLU A 35 -1.71 9.52 6.20
CA GLU A 35 -0.58 8.60 6.09
C GLU A 35 -1.02 7.27 5.48
N ILE A 36 -2.11 6.67 5.99
CA ILE A 36 -2.70 5.45 5.42
C ILE A 36 -3.06 5.63 3.95
N LYS A 37 -3.77 6.72 3.60
CA LYS A 37 -4.11 6.99 2.20
C LYS A 37 -2.86 7.11 1.32
N THR A 38 -1.80 7.71 1.84
CA THR A 38 -0.55 7.90 1.11
C THR A 38 0.11 6.56 0.83
N VAL A 39 0.27 5.69 1.83
CA VAL A 39 0.90 4.38 1.61
C VAL A 39 0.08 3.45 0.73
N ILE A 40 -1.25 3.54 0.78
CA ILE A 40 -2.14 2.84 -0.17
C ILE A 40 -1.92 3.36 -1.59
N SER A 41 -1.75 4.67 -1.77
CA SER A 41 -1.39 5.24 -3.07
C SER A 41 -0.09 4.65 -3.60
N GLU A 42 0.96 4.65 -2.79
CA GLU A 42 2.28 4.16 -3.19
C GLU A 42 2.24 2.66 -3.53
N ALA A 43 1.58 1.84 -2.70
CA ALA A 43 1.50 0.40 -2.93
C ALA A 43 0.69 0.06 -4.19
N VAL A 44 -0.47 0.70 -4.39
CA VAL A 44 -1.30 0.49 -5.60
C VAL A 44 -0.59 0.99 -6.85
N THR A 45 0.08 2.15 -6.78
CA THR A 45 0.90 2.69 -7.87
C THR A 45 2.00 1.71 -8.26
N ASN A 46 2.65 1.09 -7.28
CA ASN A 46 3.68 0.08 -7.53
C ASN A 46 3.12 -1.14 -8.28
N CYS A 47 1.96 -1.65 -7.88
CA CYS A 47 1.30 -2.74 -8.61
C CYS A 47 1.01 -2.36 -10.07
N ILE A 48 0.41 -1.18 -10.30
CA ILE A 48 0.03 -0.73 -11.64
C ILE A 48 1.27 -0.55 -12.54
N ILE A 49 2.30 0.12 -12.05
CA ILE A 49 3.44 0.56 -12.86
C ILE A 49 4.54 -0.48 -12.93
N HIS A 50 4.93 -1.03 -11.78
CA HIS A 50 6.04 -1.97 -11.68
C HIS A 50 5.57 -3.40 -11.84
N GLY A 51 4.40 -3.77 -11.28
CA GLY A 51 3.82 -5.10 -11.46
C GLY A 51 3.29 -5.34 -12.87
N TYR A 52 2.42 -4.43 -13.36
CA TYR A 52 1.70 -4.61 -14.63
C TYR A 52 2.19 -3.72 -15.79
N GLY A 53 3.24 -2.93 -15.57
CA GLY A 53 3.83 -2.10 -16.62
C GLY A 53 2.91 -1.01 -17.17
N ASN A 54 1.90 -0.59 -16.40
CA ASN A 54 0.83 0.33 -16.83
C ASN A 54 0.11 -0.10 -18.11
N SER A 55 -0.07 -1.41 -18.30
CA SER A 55 -0.71 -1.99 -19.48
C SER A 55 -2.24 -1.85 -19.49
N GLY A 56 -2.85 -1.51 -18.35
CA GLY A 56 -4.31 -1.54 -18.16
C GLY A 56 -4.89 -2.96 -18.05
N VAL A 57 -4.02 -3.98 -17.94
CA VAL A 57 -4.39 -5.39 -17.78
C VAL A 57 -3.88 -5.89 -16.44
N GLY A 58 -4.68 -6.72 -15.78
CA GLY A 58 -4.42 -7.23 -14.44
C GLY A 58 -5.28 -6.54 -13.38
N ASP A 59 -5.32 -7.14 -12.20
CA ASP A 59 -6.11 -6.67 -11.08
C ASP A 59 -5.21 -6.41 -9.86
N VAL A 60 -5.54 -5.38 -9.08
CA VAL A 60 -4.94 -5.14 -7.77
C VAL A 60 -5.92 -5.61 -6.71
N THR A 61 -5.45 -6.41 -5.77
CA THR A 61 -6.24 -6.89 -4.63
C THR A 61 -5.75 -6.29 -3.33
N ILE A 62 -6.65 -5.64 -2.59
CA ILE A 62 -6.40 -5.08 -1.27
C ILE A 62 -7.20 -5.88 -0.24
N LYS A 63 -6.53 -6.37 0.80
CA LYS A 63 -7.20 -6.90 2.00
C LYS A 63 -6.80 -6.06 3.20
N ALA A 64 -7.78 -5.61 3.96
CA ALA A 64 -7.58 -4.85 5.19
C ALA A 64 -8.27 -5.55 6.36
N VAL A 65 -7.56 -5.67 7.48
CA VAL A 65 -8.03 -6.26 8.73
C VAL A 65 -7.84 -5.23 9.84
N LEU A 66 -8.85 -5.12 10.71
CA LEU A 66 -8.79 -4.30 11.93
C LEU A 66 -8.82 -5.25 13.11
N GLU A 67 -7.80 -5.21 13.96
CA GLU A 67 -7.67 -6.11 15.12
C GLU A 67 -6.88 -5.42 16.22
N ASP A 68 -7.41 -5.44 17.45
CA ASP A 68 -6.76 -4.87 18.64
C ASP A 68 -6.23 -3.42 18.49
N GLY A 69 -6.98 -2.58 17.76
CA GLY A 69 -6.59 -1.19 17.50
C GLY A 69 -5.56 -1.01 16.38
N ASN A 70 -5.13 -2.09 15.74
CA ASN A 70 -4.25 -2.06 14.58
C ASN A 70 -5.04 -2.16 13.28
N VAL A 71 -4.49 -1.56 12.23
CA VAL A 71 -4.86 -1.85 10.85
C VAL A 71 -3.71 -2.60 10.18
N THR A 72 -4.01 -3.76 9.60
CA THR A 72 -3.12 -4.46 8.68
C THR A 72 -3.72 -4.42 7.28
N VAL A 73 -2.99 -3.87 6.32
CA VAL A 73 -3.38 -3.84 4.91
C VAL A 73 -2.37 -4.62 4.07
N SER A 74 -2.86 -5.51 3.23
CA SER A 74 -2.08 -6.17 2.18
C SER A 74 -2.56 -5.66 0.81
N VAL A 75 -1.61 -5.32 -0.06
CA VAL A 75 -1.84 -4.94 -1.45
C VAL A 75 -1.09 -5.91 -2.33
N HIS A 76 -1.80 -6.56 -3.24
CA HIS A 76 -1.30 -7.67 -4.05
C HIS A 76 -1.55 -7.45 -5.54
N ASP A 77 -0.56 -7.83 -6.34
CA ASP A 77 -0.65 -7.99 -7.80
C ASP A 77 -0.07 -9.35 -8.22
N ASP A 78 -0.58 -9.88 -9.34
CA ASP A 78 -0.08 -11.05 -10.05
C ASP A 78 0.89 -10.65 -11.19
N GLY A 79 1.59 -9.51 -11.02
CA GLY A 79 2.47 -8.94 -12.03
C GLY A 79 3.82 -9.65 -12.15
N VAL A 80 4.82 -8.92 -12.66
CA VAL A 80 6.15 -9.49 -12.94
C VAL A 80 6.95 -9.84 -11.67
N GLY A 81 6.54 -9.35 -10.49
CA GLY A 81 7.29 -9.52 -9.25
C GLY A 81 8.55 -8.64 -9.15
N ILE A 82 9.30 -8.80 -8.06
CA ILE A 82 10.52 -8.04 -7.77
C ILE A 82 11.69 -9.01 -7.61
N ASN A 83 12.72 -8.85 -8.43
CA ASN A 83 13.90 -9.72 -8.41
C ASN A 83 14.82 -9.51 -7.19
N ASP A 84 14.97 -8.27 -6.75
CA ASP A 84 15.83 -7.90 -5.63
C ASP A 84 15.09 -6.89 -4.75
N VAL A 85 14.44 -7.42 -3.70
CA VAL A 85 13.62 -6.62 -2.78
C VAL A 85 14.49 -5.63 -2.01
N GLU A 86 15.67 -6.03 -1.55
CA GLU A 86 16.57 -5.15 -0.80
C GLU A 86 16.99 -3.95 -1.64
N LYS A 87 17.29 -4.18 -2.92
CA LYS A 87 17.56 -3.09 -3.86
C LYS A 87 16.32 -2.25 -4.14
N ALA A 88 15.15 -2.87 -4.31
CA ALA A 88 13.90 -2.15 -4.56
C ALA A 88 13.54 -1.18 -3.42
N LYS A 89 13.91 -1.53 -2.19
CA LYS A 89 13.69 -0.70 -0.99
C LYS A 89 14.72 0.42 -0.81
N GLN A 90 15.79 0.46 -1.60
CA GLN A 90 16.77 1.54 -1.49
C GLN A 90 16.13 2.88 -1.88
N PRO A 91 16.31 3.94 -1.08
CA PRO A 91 15.79 5.26 -1.42
C PRO A 91 16.28 5.72 -2.80
N LEU A 92 15.38 6.34 -3.56
CA LEU A 92 15.62 6.88 -4.91
C LEU A 92 15.85 5.82 -6.00
N TYR A 93 15.72 4.53 -5.67
CA TYR A 93 15.80 3.48 -6.68
C TYR A 93 14.48 3.34 -7.44
N THR A 94 14.55 3.21 -8.76
CA THR A 94 13.40 2.91 -9.62
C THR A 94 13.81 2.11 -10.85
N THR A 95 12.93 1.23 -11.31
CA THR A 95 13.07 0.52 -12.59
C THR A 95 12.45 1.27 -13.76
N LYS A 96 11.82 2.42 -13.51
CA LYS A 96 11.12 3.26 -14.49
C LYS A 96 11.53 4.74 -14.41
N PRO A 97 12.84 5.09 -14.53
CA PRO A 97 13.31 6.48 -14.45
C PRO A 97 12.72 7.37 -15.55
N GLU A 98 12.37 6.80 -16.71
CA GLU A 98 11.74 7.48 -17.84
C GLU A 98 10.32 7.99 -17.53
N LEU A 99 9.68 7.46 -16.48
CA LEU A 99 8.36 7.90 -16.00
C LEU A 99 8.47 8.92 -14.85
N GLU A 100 9.64 9.54 -14.67
CA GLU A 100 9.93 10.54 -13.63
C GLU A 100 9.61 10.06 -12.20
N ARG A 101 9.75 8.75 -11.96
CA ARG A 101 9.46 8.13 -10.66
C ARG A 101 10.59 8.42 -9.68
N SER A 102 10.24 8.95 -8.52
CA SER A 102 11.19 9.39 -7.49
C SER A 102 11.91 8.26 -6.77
N GLY A 103 11.41 7.01 -6.83
CA GLY A 103 11.95 5.90 -6.06
C GLY A 103 11.75 6.03 -4.54
N MET A 104 10.70 6.75 -4.13
CA MET A 104 10.41 7.03 -2.71
C MET A 104 9.31 6.17 -2.11
N GLY A 105 8.62 5.34 -2.89
CA GLY A 105 7.42 4.62 -2.45
C GLY A 105 7.66 3.76 -1.20
N PHE A 106 8.67 2.90 -1.21
CA PHE A 106 9.00 2.09 -0.03
C PHE A 106 9.44 2.94 1.17
N THR A 107 10.25 3.98 0.96
CA THR A 107 10.64 4.93 2.01
C THR A 107 9.43 5.58 2.67
N ILE A 108 8.42 5.95 1.88
CA ILE A 108 7.16 6.52 2.40
C ILE A 108 6.39 5.49 3.21
N MET A 109 6.27 4.25 2.72
CA MET A 109 5.61 3.16 3.45
C MET A 109 6.30 2.88 4.79
N GLU A 110 7.63 2.78 4.80
CA GLU A 110 8.42 2.49 6.01
C GLU A 110 8.38 3.64 7.02
N ASN A 111 8.22 4.88 6.58
CA ASN A 111 8.11 6.04 7.47
C ASN A 111 6.72 6.18 8.10
N PHE A 112 5.67 5.74 7.40
CA PHE A 112 4.27 5.95 7.83
C PHE A 112 3.63 4.72 8.46
N MET A 113 4.21 3.54 8.31
CA MET A 113 3.71 2.28 8.86
C MET A 113 4.71 1.71 9.86
N ASP A 114 4.22 1.09 10.92
CA ASP A 114 5.09 0.51 11.95
C ASP A 114 5.84 -0.73 11.42
N HIS A 115 5.19 -1.49 10.55
CA HIS A 115 5.77 -2.68 9.92
C HIS A 115 5.42 -2.75 8.44
N VAL A 116 6.43 -3.05 7.61
CA VAL A 116 6.28 -3.29 6.17
C VAL A 116 7.00 -4.58 5.79
N THR A 117 6.29 -5.52 5.18
CA THR A 117 6.84 -6.77 4.65
C THR A 117 6.49 -6.88 3.17
N VAL A 118 7.43 -7.37 2.37
CA VAL A 118 7.24 -7.58 0.93
C VAL A 118 7.45 -9.06 0.64
N GLU A 119 6.44 -9.70 0.10
CA GLU A 119 6.48 -11.08 -0.39
C GLU A 119 6.38 -11.03 -1.91
N THR A 120 7.30 -11.67 -2.62
CA THR A 120 7.32 -11.60 -4.08
C THR A 120 8.03 -12.79 -4.67
N GLU A 121 7.59 -13.19 -5.86
CA GLU A 121 8.27 -14.18 -6.67
C GLU A 121 8.23 -13.72 -8.14
N GLU A 122 9.38 -13.81 -8.82
CA GLU A 122 9.49 -13.39 -10.22
C GLU A 122 8.47 -14.16 -11.08
N GLY A 123 7.65 -13.42 -11.82
CA GLY A 123 6.59 -13.97 -12.67
C GLY A 123 5.34 -14.46 -11.93
N LYS A 124 5.25 -14.31 -10.60
CA LYS A 124 4.03 -14.61 -9.82
C LYS A 124 3.44 -13.41 -9.10
N GLY A 125 4.15 -12.29 -9.07
CA GLY A 125 3.64 -11.03 -8.53
C GLY A 125 4.25 -10.64 -7.18
N THR A 126 3.58 -9.69 -6.53
CA THR A 126 4.07 -9.03 -5.31
C THR A 126 2.92 -8.82 -4.34
N THR A 127 3.19 -9.02 -3.05
CA THR A 127 2.31 -8.66 -1.94
C THR A 127 3.07 -7.76 -0.99
N ILE A 128 2.58 -6.54 -0.78
CA ILE A 128 3.08 -5.61 0.22
C ILE A 128 2.12 -5.65 1.41
N ILE A 129 2.62 -6.01 2.58
CA ILE A 129 1.86 -6.11 3.83
C ILE A 129 2.34 -4.99 4.76
N MET A 130 1.42 -4.13 5.19
CA MET A 130 1.70 -2.96 6.02
C MET A 130 0.82 -2.99 7.26
N THR A 131 1.40 -2.76 8.44
CA THR A 131 0.66 -2.69 9.70
C THR A 131 0.91 -1.35 10.39
N LYS A 132 -0.15 -0.79 10.98
CA LYS A 132 -0.09 0.43 11.77
C LYS A 132 -1.00 0.33 13.00
N GLU A 133 -0.48 0.72 14.15
CA GLU A 133 -1.28 0.95 15.35
C GLU A 133 -2.02 2.28 15.22
N ILE A 134 -3.35 2.26 15.40
CA ILE A 134 -4.15 3.47 15.45
C ILE A 134 -4.27 3.88 16.90
N ALA A 135 -3.74 5.06 17.22
CA ALA A 135 -3.73 5.57 18.58
C ALA A 135 -5.17 5.74 19.08
N GLN A 136 -5.63 4.79 19.91
CA GLN A 136 -6.90 4.93 20.60
C GLN A 136 -6.80 6.14 21.52
N ASN A 137 -7.60 7.17 21.26
CA ASN A 137 -7.86 8.22 22.21
C ASN A 137 -8.57 7.58 23.40
N ARG A 138 -7.80 6.98 24.33
CA ARG A 138 -8.30 6.56 25.64
C ARG A 138 -8.64 7.84 26.38
N ALA A 139 -9.80 8.42 26.06
CA ALA A 139 -10.58 9.14 27.04
C ALA A 139 -10.85 8.13 28.15
N VAL A 140 -9.94 8.07 29.12
CA VAL A 140 -10.14 7.36 30.37
C VAL A 140 -11.37 8.02 30.99
N CYS A 141 -12.53 7.39 30.84
CA CYS A 141 -13.65 7.65 31.72
C CYS A 141 -13.18 7.25 33.12
N LYS A 142 -12.73 8.24 33.89
CA LYS A 142 -12.61 8.15 35.34
C LYS A 142 -13.98 8.42 35.96
#